data_AF-A0AAV2RQM5-F1
#
_entry.id   AF-A0AAV2RQM5-F1
#
_cell.length_a   1.000
_cell.length_b   1.000
_cell.length_c   1.000
_cell.angle_alpha   90.00
_cell.angle_beta   90.00
_cell.angle_gamma   90.00
#
_symmetry.space_group_name_H-M   'P 1'
#
loop_
_entity.id
_entity.type
_entity.pdbx_description
1 polymer ?
#
loop_
_entity_poly.entity_id
_entity_poly.type
_entity_poly.pdbx_seq_one_letter_code
_entity_poly.pdbx_strand_id
1 'polypeptide(L)'
;MDRDHAAPAAPHNKNTCAANCTSYAQQSMQKWRLWFHQHGEVLPHAARCREPRCDVTGCRVTKRLYRHSLNCLDKIEGTCTVCRPLLIYCARHAVACKTRLCPFPYCYNVKLIRQQGRPFFQRAQPKYG
;
A
#
# COMPACT_ATOMS: atom_id res chain seq x y z
N MET A 1 -21.46 3.24 -35.07
CA MET A 1 -22.10 4.51 -34.70
C MET A 1 -22.57 4.37 -33.27
N ASP A 2 -21.60 4.53 -32.38
CA ASP A 2 -21.75 4.69 -30.95
C ASP A 2 -22.74 5.81 -30.63
N ARG A 3 -23.51 5.63 -29.55
CA ARG A 3 -23.86 6.75 -28.69
C ARG A 3 -24.02 6.29 -27.24
N ASP A 4 -23.05 6.75 -26.46
CA ASP A 4 -22.84 6.64 -25.04
C ASP A 4 -24.07 6.98 -24.19
N HIS A 5 -24.33 6.14 -23.19
CA HIS A 5 -25.19 6.50 -22.06
C HIS A 5 -24.39 7.36 -21.07
N ALA A 6 -24.42 8.67 -21.27
CA ALA A 6 -23.95 9.64 -20.30
C ALA A 6 -24.93 9.73 -19.12
N ALA A 7 -24.49 9.35 -17.93
CA ALA A 7 -25.22 9.61 -16.69
C ALA A 7 -25.20 11.12 -16.36
N PRO A 8 -26.32 11.71 -15.88
CA PRO A 8 -26.40 13.15 -15.65
C PRO A 8 -25.53 13.59 -14.45
N ALA A 9 -24.77 14.66 -14.67
CA ALA A 9 -24.03 15.37 -13.63
C ALA A 9 -24.99 16.04 -12.64
N ALA A 10 -25.00 15.58 -11.38
CA ALA A 10 -25.71 16.25 -10.30
C ALA A 10 -24.89 17.43 -9.75
N PRO A 11 -25.54 18.53 -9.30
CA PRO A 11 -24.86 19.76 -8.90
C PRO A 11 -24.04 19.56 -7.62
N HIS A 12 -22.79 20.02 -7.66
CA HIS A 12 -21.83 19.86 -6.57
C HIS A 12 -22.16 20.74 -5.35
N ASN A 13 -22.52 20.12 -4.22
CA ASN A 13 -22.57 20.75 -2.91
C ASN A 13 -21.24 20.55 -2.17
N LYS A 14 -20.62 21.65 -1.75
CA LYS A 14 -19.27 21.71 -1.17
C LYS A 14 -19.16 20.99 0.19
N ASN A 15 -20.27 20.77 0.88
CA ASN A 15 -20.32 20.17 2.22
C ASN A 15 -20.43 18.63 2.25
N THR A 16 -20.68 17.96 1.12
CA THR A 16 -20.80 16.48 1.05
C THR A 16 -19.53 15.78 0.55
N CYS A 17 -18.46 16.51 0.22
CA CYS A 17 -17.23 15.94 -0.32
C CYS A 17 -16.33 15.26 0.74
N ALA A 18 -16.46 15.60 2.03
CA ALA A 18 -15.60 15.06 3.08
C ALA A 18 -15.93 13.59 3.46
N ALA A 19 -17.21 13.22 3.50
CA ALA A 19 -17.64 11.88 3.94
C ALA A 19 -17.47 10.81 2.84
N ASN A 20 -17.65 11.16 1.56
CA ASN A 20 -17.55 10.19 0.47
C ASN A 20 -16.09 9.97 0.01
N CYS A 21 -15.23 11.00 0.02
CA CYS A 21 -13.80 10.83 -0.30
C CYS A 21 -13.03 10.04 0.77
N THR A 22 -13.40 10.17 2.05
CA THR A 22 -12.83 9.37 3.14
C THR A 22 -13.25 7.91 3.04
N SER A 23 -14.48 7.62 2.58
CA SER A 23 -14.96 6.24 2.43
C SER A 23 -14.17 5.40 1.42
N TYR A 24 -13.79 5.96 0.25
CA TYR A 24 -13.03 5.23 -0.77
C TYR A 24 -11.57 4.98 -0.34
N ALA A 25 -10.93 6.01 0.24
CA ALA A 25 -9.61 5.88 0.83
C ALA A 25 -9.58 4.82 1.96
N GLN A 26 -10.61 4.81 2.82
CA GLN A 26 -10.73 3.88 3.94
C GLN A 26 -11.04 2.45 3.49
N GLN A 27 -11.92 2.27 2.49
CA GLN A 27 -12.18 0.98 1.84
C GLN A 27 -10.93 0.43 1.16
N SER A 28 -10.17 1.29 0.46
CA SER A 28 -8.92 0.88 -0.19
C SER A 28 -7.88 0.38 0.83
N MET A 29 -7.76 1.05 1.99
CA MET A 29 -6.86 0.63 3.08
C MET A 29 -7.27 -0.69 3.71
N GLN A 30 -8.58 -0.92 3.95
CA GLN A 30 -9.10 -2.18 4.50
C GLN A 30 -8.86 -3.35 3.54
N LYS A 31 -9.13 -3.15 2.24
CA LYS A 31 -8.87 -4.15 1.20
C LYS A 31 -7.39 -4.57 1.18
N TRP A 32 -6.47 -3.62 1.20
CA TRP A 32 -5.03 -3.92 1.21
C TRP A 32 -4.57 -4.58 2.51
N ARG A 33 -5.12 -4.17 3.67
CA ARG A 33 -4.81 -4.81 4.95
C ARG A 33 -5.17 -6.30 4.94
N LEU A 34 -6.38 -6.65 4.50
CA LEU A 34 -6.83 -8.03 4.39
C LEU A 34 -6.01 -8.80 3.34
N TRP A 35 -5.72 -8.16 2.20
CA TRP A 35 -4.88 -8.75 1.15
C TRP A 35 -3.50 -9.17 1.65
N PHE A 36 -2.81 -8.31 2.40
CA PHE A 36 -1.50 -8.66 2.97
C PHE A 36 -1.55 -9.75 4.02
N HIS A 37 -2.66 -9.84 4.76
CA HIS A 37 -2.84 -10.93 5.71
C HIS A 37 -2.92 -12.29 5.01
N GLN A 38 -3.62 -12.37 3.88
CA GLN A 38 -3.85 -13.62 3.14
C GLN A 38 -2.74 -13.96 2.14
N HIS A 39 -2.10 -12.94 1.55
CA HIS A 39 -1.20 -13.11 0.42
C HIS A 39 0.19 -12.49 0.62
N GLY A 40 0.52 -12.06 1.84
CA GLY A 40 1.78 -11.40 2.13
C GLY A 40 3.03 -12.24 1.82
N GLU A 41 2.93 -13.58 1.84
CA GLU A 41 4.02 -14.48 1.46
C GLU A 41 4.37 -14.43 -0.04
N VAL A 42 3.52 -13.86 -0.90
CA VAL A 42 3.83 -13.67 -2.32
C VAL A 42 4.75 -12.48 -2.57
N LEU A 43 4.96 -11.61 -1.58
CA LEU A 43 5.73 -10.37 -1.72
C LEU A 43 7.19 -10.59 -2.18
N PRO A 44 7.96 -11.53 -1.59
CA PRO A 44 9.33 -11.80 -2.02
C PRO A 44 9.41 -12.27 -3.47
N HIS A 45 8.46 -13.10 -3.91
CA HIS A 45 8.35 -13.53 -5.30
C HIS A 45 8.02 -12.33 -6.20
N ALA A 46 6.94 -11.61 -5.89
CA ALA A 46 6.44 -10.51 -6.71
C ALA A 46 7.47 -9.38 -6.88
N ALA A 47 8.32 -9.15 -5.88
CA ALA A 47 9.41 -8.16 -5.93
C ALA A 47 10.52 -8.51 -6.94
N ARG A 48 10.74 -9.80 -7.21
CA ARG A 48 11.78 -10.29 -8.13
C ARG A 48 11.22 -10.78 -9.46
N CYS A 49 9.92 -11.03 -9.53
CA CYS A 49 9.26 -11.63 -10.68
C CYS A 49 9.18 -10.64 -11.86
N ARG A 50 9.81 -11.00 -12.98
CA ARG A 50 9.80 -10.23 -14.23
C ARG A 50 8.71 -10.66 -15.21
N GLU A 51 8.13 -11.84 -15.01
CA GLU A 51 7.14 -12.44 -15.91
C GLU A 51 5.84 -11.59 -15.99
N PRO A 52 5.48 -11.04 -17.16
CA PRO A 52 4.25 -10.27 -17.33
C PRO A 52 2.98 -11.07 -17.00
N ARG A 53 2.96 -12.37 -17.31
CA ARG A 53 1.81 -13.26 -17.10
C ARG A 53 2.11 -14.36 -16.10
N CYS A 54 2.62 -14.00 -14.92
CA CYS A 54 2.92 -14.99 -13.88
C CYS A 54 1.62 -15.67 -13.37
N ASP A 55 1.69 -16.99 -13.17
CA ASP A 55 0.59 -17.83 -12.70
C ASP A 55 0.53 -17.97 -11.17
N VAL A 56 1.55 -17.46 -10.45
CA VAL A 56 1.52 -17.39 -8.99
C VAL A 56 0.38 -16.47 -8.55
N THR A 57 -0.57 -17.03 -7.79
CA THR A 57 -1.75 -16.32 -7.29
C THR A 57 -1.35 -15.04 -6.56
N GLY A 58 -1.97 -13.92 -6.94
CA GLY A 58 -1.69 -12.62 -6.34
C GLY A 58 -0.40 -11.93 -6.80
N CYS A 59 0.50 -12.60 -7.53
CA CYS A 59 1.77 -12.01 -7.99
C CYS A 59 1.56 -10.74 -8.81
N ARG A 60 0.63 -10.72 -9.77
CA ARG A 60 0.40 -9.55 -10.65
C ARG A 60 -0.02 -8.31 -9.86
N VAL A 61 -0.94 -8.48 -8.89
CA VAL A 61 -1.43 -7.39 -8.02
C VAL A 61 -0.31 -6.91 -7.11
N THR A 62 0.34 -7.84 -6.40
CA THR A 62 1.44 -7.53 -5.49
C THR A 62 2.62 -6.87 -6.19
N LYS A 63 2.91 -7.26 -7.44
CA LYS A 63 3.96 -6.67 -8.27
C LYS A 63 3.67 -5.21 -8.62
N ARG A 64 2.42 -4.85 -8.93
CA ARG A 64 2.03 -3.45 -9.18
C ARG A 64 2.20 -2.60 -7.92
N LEU A 65 1.73 -3.13 -6.80
CA LEU A 65 1.84 -2.51 -5.48
C LEU A 65 3.30 -2.29 -5.05
N TYR A 66 4.14 -3.31 -5.20
CA TYR A 66 5.57 -3.19 -4.90
C TYR A 66 6.24 -2.14 -5.78
N ARG A 67 6.00 -2.16 -7.10
CA ARG A 67 6.52 -1.13 -8.02
C ARG A 67 6.05 0.28 -7.65
N HIS A 68 4.78 0.45 -7.30
CA HIS A 68 4.29 1.73 -6.79
C HIS A 68 5.07 2.18 -5.55
N SER A 69 5.29 1.29 -4.58
CA SER A 69 6.02 1.66 -3.35
C SER A 69 7.48 2.06 -3.55
N LEU A 70 8.13 1.60 -4.61
CA LEU A 70 9.49 2.04 -4.97
C LEU A 70 9.52 3.50 -5.44
N ASN A 71 8.49 3.93 -6.18
CA ASN A 71 8.44 5.26 -6.81
C ASN A 71 7.52 6.26 -6.08
N CYS A 72 6.85 5.84 -5.00
CA CYS A 72 5.90 6.68 -4.27
C CYS A 72 6.62 7.60 -3.27
N LEU A 73 6.52 8.92 -3.49
CA LEU A 73 7.01 9.97 -2.59
C LEU A 73 6.08 10.18 -1.39
N ASP A 74 4.75 10.14 -1.61
CA ASP A 74 3.71 10.22 -0.57
C ASP A 74 3.81 9.11 0.50
N LYS A 75 4.61 8.07 0.21
CA LYS A 75 4.97 7.01 1.16
C LYS A 75 5.78 7.56 2.34
N ILE A 76 6.64 8.54 2.09
CA ILE A 76 7.58 9.13 3.06
C ILE A 76 6.77 9.96 4.07
N GLU A 77 5.88 10.81 3.56
CA GLU A 77 4.93 11.64 4.33
C GLU A 77 3.82 10.80 4.99
N GLY A 78 3.68 9.53 4.62
CA GLY A 78 2.72 8.59 5.21
C GLY A 78 1.27 8.82 4.78
N THR A 79 1.03 9.66 3.77
CA THR A 79 -0.30 10.01 3.22
C THR A 79 -0.79 9.00 2.18
N CYS A 80 0.11 8.20 1.59
CA CYS A 80 -0.26 7.20 0.60
C CYS A 80 -1.08 6.03 1.19
N THR A 81 -2.35 5.92 0.82
CA THR A 81 -3.29 4.87 1.27
C THR A 81 -2.96 3.48 0.70
N VAL A 82 -2.22 3.42 -0.41
CA VAL A 82 -1.77 2.16 -1.04
C VAL A 82 -0.50 1.64 -0.36
N CYS A 83 0.49 2.51 -0.12
CA CYS A 83 1.74 2.13 0.53
C CYS A 83 1.58 1.89 2.04
N ARG A 84 0.70 2.61 2.73
CA ARG A 84 0.61 2.54 4.20
C ARG A 84 0.33 1.11 4.72
N PRO A 85 -0.65 0.34 4.20
CA PRO A 85 -0.87 -1.03 4.63
C PRO A 85 0.35 -1.95 4.37
N LEU A 86 1.06 -1.74 3.24
CA LEU A 86 2.27 -2.48 2.90
C LEU A 86 3.37 -2.23 3.93
N LEU A 87 3.62 -0.98 4.26
CA LEU A 87 4.68 -0.60 5.19
C LEU A 87 4.39 -1.08 6.61
N ILE A 88 3.13 -1.00 7.05
CA ILE A 88 2.70 -1.58 8.33
C ILE A 88 2.96 -3.09 8.35
N TYR A 89 2.62 -3.80 7.27
CA TYR A 89 2.87 -5.23 7.16
C TYR A 89 4.37 -5.56 7.21
N CYS A 90 5.20 -4.84 6.44
CA CYS A 90 6.66 -5.00 6.45
C CYS A 90 7.27 -4.71 7.84
N ALA A 91 6.75 -3.70 8.55
CA ALA A 91 7.18 -3.36 9.90
C ALA A 91 6.90 -4.50 10.89
N ARG A 92 5.69 -5.08 10.84
CA ARG A 92 5.33 -6.25 11.66
C ARG A 92 6.20 -7.45 11.34
N HIS A 93 6.42 -7.74 10.06
CA HIS A 93 7.31 -8.82 9.63
C HIS A 93 8.72 -8.61 10.20
N ALA A 94 9.29 -7.42 10.09
CA ALA A 94 10.64 -7.12 10.57
C ALA A 94 10.82 -7.31 12.08
N VAL A 95 9.76 -7.12 12.88
CA VAL A 95 9.77 -7.38 14.33
C VAL A 95 9.87 -8.88 14.63
N ALA A 96 9.13 -9.72 13.91
CA ALA A 96 9.14 -11.17 14.12
C ALA A 96 10.31 -11.89 13.42
N CYS A 97 10.82 -11.32 12.33
CA CYS A 97 11.82 -11.95 11.47
C CYS A 97 13.20 -11.96 12.13
N LYS A 98 13.77 -13.14 12.31
CA LYS A 98 15.15 -13.34 12.83
C LYS A 98 16.21 -13.44 11.73
N THR A 99 15.82 -13.62 10.47
CA THR A 99 16.74 -13.76 9.34
C THR A 99 17.52 -12.48 9.08
N ARG A 100 18.85 -12.54 9.13
CA ARG A 100 19.73 -11.38 8.91
C ARG A 100 19.59 -10.80 7.51
N LEU A 101 19.69 -11.66 6.48
CA LEU A 101 19.51 -11.29 5.07
C LEU A 101 18.15 -11.79 4.58
N CYS A 102 17.08 -11.16 5.08
CA CYS A 102 15.73 -11.56 4.71
C CYS A 102 15.43 -11.14 3.25
N PRO A 103 14.96 -12.05 2.38
CA PRO A 103 14.55 -11.70 1.01
C PRO A 103 13.23 -10.92 0.98
N PHE A 104 12.55 -10.81 2.13
CA PHE A 104 11.30 -10.08 2.26
C PHE A 104 11.54 -8.58 2.03
N PRO A 105 10.85 -7.94 1.07
CA PRO A 105 11.05 -6.53 0.75
C PRO A 105 10.90 -5.62 1.98
N TYR A 106 11.75 -4.60 2.07
CA TYR A 106 11.83 -3.66 3.19
C TYR A 106 12.25 -4.24 4.55
N CYS A 107 12.25 -5.57 4.77
CA CYS A 107 12.56 -6.14 6.08
C CYS A 107 13.94 -5.70 6.60
N TYR A 108 14.97 -5.78 5.76
CA TYR A 108 16.32 -5.34 6.12
C TYR A 108 16.37 -3.84 6.46
N ASN A 109 15.79 -3.00 5.60
CA ASN A 109 15.78 -1.55 5.80
C ASN A 109 15.02 -1.15 7.08
N VAL A 110 13.88 -1.80 7.35
CA VAL A 110 13.12 -1.58 8.58
C VAL A 110 13.94 -1.95 9.81
N LYS A 111 14.62 -3.10 9.79
CA LYS A 111 15.48 -3.52 10.91
C LYS A 111 16.60 -2.50 11.17
N LEU A 112 17.24 -2.01 10.12
CA LEU A 112 18.30 -1.01 10.22
C LEU A 112 17.78 0.31 10.78
N ILE A 113 16.68 0.83 10.24
CA ILE A 113 16.04 2.08 10.69
C ILE A 113 15.57 1.97 12.14
N ARG A 114 15.04 0.81 12.55
CA ARG A 114 14.64 0.53 13.92
C ARG A 114 15.82 0.52 14.89
N GLN A 115 16.96 -0.05 14.50
CA GLN A 115 18.19 0.00 15.31
C GLN A 115 18.69 1.42 15.52
N GLN A 116 18.43 2.32 14.55
CA GLN A 116 18.73 3.75 14.65
C GLN A 116 17.69 4.55 15.46
N GLY A 117 16.64 3.91 15.98
CA GLY A 117 15.55 4.60 16.70
C GLY A 117 14.70 5.51 15.82
N ARG A 118 14.78 5.38 14.49
CA ARG A 118 14.06 6.22 13.54
C ARG A 118 12.75 5.55 13.10
N PRO A 119 11.70 6.33 12.74
CA PRO A 119 10.51 5.77 12.14
C PRO A 119 10.78 5.35 10.68
N PHE A 120 10.25 4.19 10.28
CA PHE A 120 10.34 3.71 8.89
C PHE A 120 9.53 4.56 7.90
N PHE A 121 8.44 5.15 8.37
CA PHE A 121 7.60 6.11 7.66
C PHE A 121 6.91 7.02 8.68
N GLN A 122 6.52 8.22 8.28
CA GLN A 122 5.81 9.13 9.18
C GLN A 122 4.40 8.62 9.50
N ARG A 123 4.00 8.74 10.77
CA ARG A 123 2.60 8.57 11.15
C ARG A 123 1.83 9.77 10.58
N ALA A 124 1.01 9.54 9.56
CA ALA A 124 -0.01 10.49 9.14
C ALA A 124 -0.76 11.01 10.38
N GLN A 125 -0.60 12.30 10.66
CA GLN A 125 -1.36 13.02 11.67
C GLN A 125 -2.70 13.41 11.03
N PRO A 126 -3.84 13.17 11.67
CA PRO A 126 -5.10 13.69 11.17
C PRO A 126 -5.05 15.23 11.18
N LYS A 127 -5.17 15.86 10.01
CA LYS A 127 -5.36 17.30 9.90
C LYS A 127 -6.82 17.61 10.22
N TYR A 128 -7.14 17.71 11.52
CA TYR A 128 -8.37 18.38 11.95
C TYR A 128 -8.01 19.83 12.23
N GLY A 129 -8.50 20.72 11.39
CA GLY A 129 -8.44 22.17 11.51
C GLY A 129 -9.71 22.76 10.93
#